data_AF-A0A2A5DU79-F1
#
_entry.id   AF-A0A2A5DU79-F1
#
_cell.length_a   1.000
_cell.length_b   1.000
_cell.length_c   1.000
_cell.angle_alpha   90.00
_cell.angle_beta   90.00
_cell.angle_gamma   90.00
#
_symmetry.space_group_name_H-M   'P 1'
#
loop_
_entity.id
_entity.type
_entity.pdbx_description
1 polymer ?
#
loop_
_entity_poly.entity_id
_entity_poly.type
_entity_poly.pdbx_seq_one_letter_code
_entity_poly.pdbx_strand_id
1 'polypeptide(L)'
;MDCLKIVRLAIGAAAIFLGGASLYLSAPVFVGDLLLIPGNRALRNIQERKPVTPKGIEVLIASRRHALEWWDSERVWTDLGLAHLISSAWVDKQHRRGELLSARDALHRGLTMAPASPYVWTRTAYVHYLLDGVSEKMTRALRMALITGPHERFIAHVRFELGLLAWNKLGHSDRILVERQAASAWGFDPARALTIARARGKTALLRRALESNPEQLRFFDRRMKEG
;
A
#
# COMPACT_ATOMS: atom_id res chain seq x y z
N MET A 1 -10.70 -44.91 -45.09
CA MET A 1 -9.45 -44.14 -44.87
C MET A 1 -9.70 -42.65 -44.61
N ASP A 2 -10.92 -42.14 -44.78
CA ASP A 2 -11.20 -40.69 -44.71
C ASP A 2 -11.47 -40.15 -43.29
N CYS A 3 -12.00 -40.99 -42.40
CA CYS A 3 -12.26 -40.60 -41.00
C CYS A 3 -10.96 -40.14 -40.28
N LEU A 4 -9.84 -40.85 -40.47
CA LEU A 4 -8.57 -40.51 -39.83
C LEU A 4 -7.98 -39.18 -40.35
N LYS A 5 -8.19 -38.84 -41.63
CA LYS A 5 -7.73 -37.57 -42.22
C LYS A 5 -8.53 -36.38 -41.69
N ILE A 6 -9.85 -36.54 -41.58
CA ILE A 6 -10.76 -35.51 -41.03
C ILE A 6 -10.39 -35.22 -39.57
N VAL A 7 -10.17 -36.26 -38.76
CA VAL A 7 -9.77 -36.10 -37.35
C VAL A 7 -8.43 -35.37 -37.22
N ARG A 8 -7.42 -35.69 -38.04
CA ARG A 8 -6.11 -34.99 -38.01
C ARG A 8 -6.22 -33.52 -38.40
N LEU A 9 -7.02 -33.19 -39.42
CA LEU A 9 -7.28 -31.81 -39.83
C LEU A 9 -8.01 -31.02 -38.73
N ALA A 10 -9.02 -31.63 -38.10
CA ALA A 10 -9.76 -31.02 -37.00
C ALA A 10 -8.86 -30.73 -35.78
N ILE A 11 -7.97 -31.67 -35.41
CA ILE A 11 -6.99 -31.47 -34.33
C ILE A 11 -6.03 -30.33 -34.67
N GLY A 12 -5.51 -30.30 -35.90
CA GLY A 12 -4.62 -29.22 -36.35
C GLY A 12 -5.29 -27.84 -36.30
N ALA A 13 -6.53 -27.74 -36.79
CA ALA A 13 -7.31 -26.50 -36.73
C ALA A 13 -7.59 -26.07 -35.29
N ALA A 14 -7.99 -27.00 -34.41
CA ALA A 14 -8.22 -26.73 -33.00
C ALA A 14 -6.94 -26.24 -32.29
N ALA A 15 -5.78 -26.85 -32.58
CA ALA A 15 -4.50 -26.43 -32.01
C ALA A 15 -4.11 -25.02 -32.44
N ILE A 16 -4.25 -24.67 -33.73
CA ILE A 16 -3.98 -23.32 -34.23
C ILE A 16 -4.93 -22.31 -33.59
N PHE A 17 -6.23 -22.63 -33.51
CA PHE A 17 -7.22 -21.75 -32.89
C PHE A 17 -6.92 -21.49 -31.42
N LEU A 18 -6.67 -22.54 -30.64
CA LEU A 18 -6.33 -22.41 -29.22
C LEU A 18 -5.01 -21.66 -29.01
N GLY A 19 -4.01 -21.91 -29.86
CA GLY A 19 -2.74 -21.19 -29.84
C GLY A 19 -2.92 -19.70 -30.14
N GLY A 20 -3.67 -19.36 -31.19
CA GLY A 20 -4.00 -17.98 -31.57
C GLY A 20 -4.79 -17.26 -30.48
N ALA A 21 -5.82 -17.90 -29.93
CA ALA A 21 -6.61 -17.35 -28.82
C ALA A 21 -5.75 -17.10 -27.58
N SER A 22 -4.84 -18.01 -27.25
CA SER A 22 -3.93 -17.85 -26.10
C SER A 22 -2.98 -16.67 -26.28
N LEU A 23 -2.41 -16.49 -27.49
CA LEU A 23 -1.56 -15.34 -27.80
C LEU A 23 -2.35 -14.02 -27.74
N TYR A 24 -3.57 -14.01 -28.29
CA TYR A 24 -4.45 -12.84 -28.25
C TYR A 24 -4.79 -12.41 -26.82
N LEU A 25 -5.10 -13.37 -25.94
CA LEU A 25 -5.40 -13.09 -24.53
C LEU A 25 -4.16 -12.69 -23.72
N SER A 26 -2.97 -13.17 -24.09
CA SER A 26 -1.72 -12.89 -23.39
C SER A 26 -1.07 -11.58 -23.81
N ALA A 27 -1.32 -11.12 -25.05
CA ALA A 27 -0.69 -9.93 -25.61
C ALA A 27 -0.91 -8.65 -24.78
N PRO A 28 -2.13 -8.33 -24.27
CA PRO A 28 -2.34 -7.14 -23.46
C PRO A 28 -1.52 -7.14 -22.16
N VAL A 29 -1.46 -8.29 -21.48
CA VAL A 29 -0.69 -8.45 -20.24
C VAL A 29 0.80 -8.28 -20.51
N PHE A 30 1.29 -8.93 -21.57
CA PHE A 30 2.70 -8.84 -21.96
C PHE A 30 3.12 -7.41 -22.31
N VAL A 31 2.33 -6.70 -23.11
CA VAL A 31 2.60 -5.30 -23.45
C VAL A 31 2.52 -4.42 -22.20
N GLY A 32 1.51 -4.63 -21.34
CA GLY A 32 1.38 -3.94 -20.06
C GLY A 32 2.63 -4.09 -19.19
N ASP A 33 3.15 -5.31 -19.04
CA ASP A 33 4.34 -5.59 -18.23
C ASP A 33 5.62 -4.95 -18.80
N LEU A 34 5.78 -4.95 -20.14
CA LEU A 34 6.89 -4.23 -20.78
C LEU A 34 6.83 -2.73 -20.50
N LEU A 35 5.63 -2.14 -20.49
CA LEU A 35 5.44 -0.72 -20.19
C LEU A 35 5.75 -0.36 -18.74
N LEU A 36 5.73 -1.31 -17.80
CA LEU A 36 6.10 -1.06 -16.40
C LEU A 36 7.61 -0.88 -16.18
N ILE A 37 8.45 -1.42 -17.07
CA ILE A 37 9.91 -1.50 -16.92
C ILE A 37 10.56 -0.14 -16.59
N PRO A 38 10.27 0.97 -17.29
CA PRO A 38 10.93 2.25 -17.03
C PRO A 38 10.74 2.76 -15.59
N GLY A 39 9.54 2.56 -15.01
CA GLY A 39 9.22 3.00 -13.65
C GLY A 39 9.69 2.06 -12.53
N ASN A 40 10.04 0.81 -12.85
CA ASN A 40 10.35 -0.21 -11.84
C ASN A 40 11.58 0.12 -10.99
N ARG A 41 12.53 0.89 -11.54
CA ARG A 41 13.68 1.37 -10.76
C ARG A 41 13.25 2.30 -9.62
N ALA A 42 12.34 3.23 -9.89
CA ALA A 42 11.82 4.14 -8.87
C ALA A 42 11.00 3.38 -7.81
N LEU A 43 10.14 2.45 -8.25
CA LEU A 43 9.36 1.62 -7.33
C LEU A 43 10.26 0.78 -6.40
N ARG A 44 11.27 0.12 -6.96
CA ARG A 44 12.23 -0.67 -6.17
C ARG A 44 12.98 0.20 -5.16
N ASN A 45 13.40 1.40 -5.57
CA ASN A 45 14.04 2.35 -4.64
C ASN A 45 13.10 2.73 -3.48
N ILE A 46 11.82 2.99 -3.75
CA ILE A 46 10.83 3.28 -2.68
C ILE A 46 10.73 2.10 -1.70
N GLN A 47 10.62 0.88 -2.22
CA GLN A 47 10.49 -0.34 -1.41
C GLN A 47 11.74 -0.59 -0.55
N GLU A 48 12.91 -0.35 -1.11
CA GLU A 48 14.20 -0.47 -0.43
C GLU A 48 14.56 0.75 0.43
N ARG A 49 13.66 1.73 0.55
CA ARG A 49 13.89 3.00 1.27
C ARG A 49 15.12 3.77 0.78
N LYS A 50 15.45 3.62 -0.50
CA LYS A 50 16.49 4.37 -1.20
C LYS A 50 15.93 5.70 -1.72
N PRO A 51 16.77 6.73 -1.88
CA PRO A 51 16.35 7.99 -2.48
C PRO A 51 15.72 7.79 -3.88
N VAL A 52 14.68 8.58 -4.14
CA VAL A 52 14.02 8.69 -5.46
C VAL A 52 14.01 10.13 -5.91
N THR A 53 14.17 10.35 -7.21
CA THR A 53 14.17 11.70 -7.80
C THR A 53 12.76 12.07 -8.27
N PRO A 54 12.42 13.37 -8.36
CA PRO A 54 11.20 13.86 -9.02
C PRO A 54 10.98 13.21 -10.39
N LYS A 55 12.02 13.20 -11.22
CA LYS A 55 11.94 12.59 -12.55
C LYS A 55 11.64 11.09 -12.50
N GLY A 56 12.19 10.36 -11.54
CA GLY A 56 11.93 8.94 -11.36
C GLY A 56 10.46 8.65 -11.03
N ILE A 57 9.81 9.52 -10.24
CA ILE A 57 8.37 9.38 -9.94
C ILE A 57 7.51 9.77 -11.14
N GLU A 58 7.88 10.78 -11.93
CA GLU A 58 7.17 11.07 -13.19
C GLU A 58 7.20 9.86 -14.14
N VAL A 59 8.36 9.23 -14.31
CA VAL A 59 8.49 8.00 -15.13
C VAL A 59 7.66 6.86 -14.54
N LEU A 60 7.62 6.74 -13.21
CA LEU A 60 6.76 5.77 -12.52
C LEU A 60 5.28 6.05 -12.84
N ILE A 61 4.78 7.27 -12.67
CA ILE A 61 3.39 7.64 -12.98
C ILE A 61 3.05 7.35 -14.45
N ALA A 62 3.88 7.81 -15.39
CA ALA A 62 3.65 7.62 -16.82
C ALA A 62 3.60 6.13 -17.19
N SER A 63 4.57 5.33 -16.72
CA SER A 63 4.61 3.88 -16.99
C SER A 63 3.37 3.13 -16.50
N ARG A 64 2.85 3.48 -15.31
CA ARG A 64 1.65 2.84 -14.74
C ARG A 64 0.39 3.23 -15.52
N ARG A 65 0.27 4.51 -15.91
CA ARG A 65 -0.85 4.97 -16.73
C ARG A 65 -0.89 4.25 -18.07
N HIS A 66 0.24 4.14 -18.76
CA HIS A 66 0.32 3.40 -20.02
C HIS A 66 0.02 1.92 -19.84
N ALA A 67 0.54 1.27 -18.79
CA ALA A 67 0.22 -0.14 -18.54
C ALA A 67 -1.29 -0.38 -18.30
N LEU A 68 -1.98 0.56 -17.65
CA LEU A 68 -3.43 0.51 -17.39
C LEU A 68 -4.30 0.70 -18.64
N GLU A 69 -3.73 1.24 -19.73
CA GLU A 69 -4.42 1.29 -21.03
C GLU A 69 -4.50 -0.10 -21.68
N TRP A 70 -3.63 -1.02 -21.29
CA TRP A 70 -3.55 -2.37 -21.85
C TRP A 70 -4.21 -3.42 -20.98
N TRP A 71 -4.07 -3.32 -19.65
CA TRP A 71 -4.74 -4.25 -18.74
C TRP A 71 -5.10 -3.61 -17.41
N ASP A 72 -6.24 -4.02 -16.86
CA ASP A 72 -6.72 -3.51 -15.59
C ASP A 72 -6.14 -4.35 -14.45
N SER A 73 -5.35 -3.73 -13.56
CA SER A 73 -4.61 -4.45 -12.53
C SER A 73 -4.55 -3.70 -11.21
N GLU A 74 -4.95 -4.39 -10.15
CA GLU A 74 -4.90 -3.87 -8.79
C GLU A 74 -3.51 -3.35 -8.42
N ARG A 75 -2.47 -4.14 -8.69
CA ARG A 75 -1.10 -3.79 -8.36
C ARG A 75 -0.68 -2.50 -9.04
N VAL A 76 -1.04 -2.33 -10.31
CA VAL A 76 -0.66 -1.15 -11.10
C VAL A 76 -1.40 0.10 -10.61
N TRP A 77 -2.69 -0.01 -10.28
CA TRP A 77 -3.45 1.07 -9.63
C TRP A 77 -2.87 1.45 -8.26
N THR A 78 -2.52 0.46 -7.45
CA THR A 78 -1.92 0.65 -6.13
C THR A 78 -0.55 1.34 -6.20
N ASP A 79 0.29 0.96 -7.18
CA ASP A 79 1.57 1.60 -7.45
C ASP A 79 1.39 3.04 -7.95
N LEU A 80 0.41 3.28 -8.83
CA LEU A 80 0.07 4.62 -9.33
C LEU A 80 -0.38 5.54 -8.19
N GLY A 81 -1.23 5.04 -7.29
CA GLY A 81 -1.68 5.76 -6.11
C GLY A 81 -0.53 6.13 -5.17
N LEU A 82 0.41 5.21 -4.96
CA LEU A 82 1.64 5.47 -4.20
C LEU A 82 2.51 6.54 -4.90
N ALA A 83 2.66 6.47 -6.22
CA ALA A 83 3.47 7.40 -6.99
C ALA A 83 2.94 8.84 -6.88
N HIS A 84 1.64 9.04 -7.05
CA HIS A 84 0.98 10.33 -6.84
C HIS A 84 1.10 10.83 -5.39
N LEU A 85 0.94 9.94 -4.41
CA LEU A 85 1.14 10.29 -3.00
C LEU A 85 2.56 10.82 -2.74
N ILE A 86 3.59 10.19 -3.30
CA ILE A 86 4.98 10.65 -3.17
C ILE A 86 5.20 11.97 -3.92
N SER A 87 4.68 12.07 -5.15
CA SER A 87 4.73 13.28 -5.98
C SER A 87 4.17 14.50 -5.24
N SER A 88 3.10 14.31 -4.45
CA SER A 88 2.47 15.36 -3.64
C SER A 88 3.41 16.07 -2.65
N ALA A 89 4.55 15.46 -2.29
CA ALA A 89 5.54 16.04 -1.39
C ALA A 89 6.55 16.96 -2.11
N TRP A 90 6.60 16.94 -3.44
CA TRP A 90 7.58 17.69 -4.23
C TRP A 90 6.98 18.79 -5.09
N VAL A 91 5.68 18.68 -5.40
CA VAL A 91 4.95 19.73 -6.08
C VAL A 91 4.62 20.89 -5.13
N ASP A 92 4.38 22.07 -5.69
CA ASP A 92 3.95 23.23 -4.90
C ASP A 92 2.58 23.02 -4.23
N LYS A 93 2.21 23.94 -3.33
CA LYS A 93 0.96 23.86 -2.58
C LYS A 93 -0.29 23.88 -3.48
N GLN A 94 -0.24 24.54 -4.63
CA GLN A 94 -1.37 24.63 -5.57
C GLN A 94 -1.61 23.27 -6.24
N HIS A 95 -0.56 22.56 -6.64
CA HIS A 95 -0.65 21.27 -7.31
C HIS A 95 -0.76 20.08 -6.35
N ARG A 96 -0.29 20.21 -5.10
CA ARG A 96 -0.31 19.15 -4.08
C ARG A 96 -1.67 18.51 -3.88
N ARG A 97 -2.74 19.32 -3.87
CA ARG A 97 -4.10 18.80 -3.72
C ARG A 97 -4.49 17.92 -4.91
N GLY A 98 -4.12 18.30 -6.13
CA GLY A 98 -4.36 17.52 -7.34
C GLY A 98 -3.72 16.14 -7.26
N GLU A 99 -2.43 16.09 -6.90
CA GLU A 99 -1.70 14.82 -6.70
C GLU A 99 -2.36 13.92 -5.65
N LEU A 100 -2.81 14.49 -4.53
CA LEU A 100 -3.51 13.71 -3.50
C LEU A 100 -4.88 13.19 -3.96
N LEU A 101 -5.60 13.92 -4.81
CA LEU A 101 -6.85 13.45 -5.40
C LEU A 101 -6.58 12.33 -6.41
N SER A 102 -5.59 12.47 -7.28
CA SER A 102 -5.14 11.40 -8.18
C SER A 102 -4.71 10.15 -7.42
N ALA A 103 -3.99 10.31 -6.30
CA ALA A 103 -3.61 9.21 -5.43
C ALA A 103 -4.84 8.49 -4.86
N ARG A 104 -5.82 9.26 -4.33
CA ARG A 104 -7.07 8.71 -3.80
C ARG A 104 -7.83 7.92 -4.86
N ASP A 105 -7.98 8.48 -6.05
CA ASP A 105 -8.80 7.88 -7.10
C ASP A 105 -8.15 6.58 -7.63
N ALA A 106 -6.82 6.55 -7.78
CA ALA A 106 -6.07 5.35 -8.12
C ALA A 106 -6.15 4.27 -7.02
N LEU A 107 -5.98 4.65 -5.74
CA LEU A 107 -6.13 3.71 -4.62
C LEU A 107 -7.55 3.17 -4.51
N HIS A 108 -8.57 3.98 -4.79
CA HIS A 108 -9.95 3.52 -4.83
C HIS A 108 -10.16 2.45 -5.91
N ARG A 109 -9.63 2.64 -7.12
CA ARG A 109 -9.64 1.61 -8.17
C ARG A 109 -8.94 0.33 -7.70
N GLY A 110 -7.75 0.45 -7.09
CA GLY A 110 -7.06 -0.70 -6.48
C GLY A 110 -7.91 -1.44 -5.44
N LEU A 111 -8.60 -0.72 -4.55
CA LEU A 111 -9.49 -1.30 -3.54
C LEU A 111 -10.67 -2.06 -4.13
N THR A 112 -11.23 -1.59 -5.25
CA THR A 112 -12.34 -2.31 -5.90
C THR A 112 -11.93 -3.69 -6.40
N MET A 113 -10.63 -3.92 -6.62
CA MET A 113 -10.07 -5.20 -7.08
C MET A 113 -9.48 -6.05 -5.95
N ALA A 114 -8.84 -5.43 -4.95
CA ALA A 114 -8.36 -6.11 -3.75
C ALA A 114 -8.87 -5.44 -2.46
N PRO A 115 -10.15 -5.68 -2.10
CA PRO A 115 -10.74 -5.08 -0.89
C PRO A 115 -10.07 -5.55 0.41
N ALA A 116 -9.33 -6.65 0.37
CA ALA A 116 -8.57 -7.19 1.50
C ALA A 116 -7.12 -6.65 1.59
N SER A 117 -6.69 -5.70 0.75
CA SER A 117 -5.29 -5.25 0.74
C SER A 117 -4.97 -4.25 1.87
N PRO A 118 -4.18 -4.63 2.91
CA PRO A 118 -3.86 -3.72 4.01
C PRO A 118 -2.96 -2.54 3.56
N TYR A 119 -2.17 -2.72 2.50
CA TYR A 119 -1.32 -1.67 1.94
C TYR A 119 -2.15 -0.55 1.31
N VAL A 120 -3.17 -0.91 0.53
CA VAL A 120 -4.03 0.06 -0.14
C VAL A 120 -4.88 0.82 0.88
N TRP A 121 -5.43 0.13 1.88
CA TRP A 121 -6.15 0.78 2.97
C TRP A 121 -5.27 1.72 3.80
N THR A 122 -4.03 1.34 4.10
CA THR A 122 -3.07 2.22 4.83
C THR A 122 -2.80 3.49 4.05
N ARG A 123 -2.49 3.37 2.75
CA ARG A 123 -2.24 4.52 1.88
C ARG A 123 -3.48 5.40 1.74
N THR A 124 -4.66 4.80 1.64
CA THR A 124 -5.94 5.52 1.57
C THR A 124 -6.19 6.33 2.85
N ALA A 125 -5.94 5.74 4.03
CA ALA A 125 -6.02 6.46 5.30
C ALA A 125 -5.05 7.64 5.37
N TYR A 126 -3.81 7.44 4.89
CA TYR A 126 -2.81 8.50 4.85
C TYR A 126 -3.17 9.62 3.87
N VAL A 127 -3.69 9.30 2.68
CA VAL A 127 -4.18 10.29 1.71
C VAL A 127 -5.34 11.10 2.29
N HIS A 128 -6.31 10.45 2.95
CA HIS A 128 -7.38 11.17 3.64
C HIS A 128 -6.86 12.07 4.77
N TYR A 129 -5.86 11.62 5.51
CA TYR A 129 -5.21 12.47 6.52
C TYR A 129 -4.56 13.71 5.90
N LEU A 130 -3.87 13.57 4.77
CA LEU A 130 -3.23 14.70 4.10
C LEU A 130 -4.24 15.66 3.45
N LEU A 131 -5.39 15.16 2.99
CA LEU A 131 -6.44 15.97 2.38
C LEU A 131 -7.31 16.71 3.40
N ASP A 132 -7.71 15.99 4.46
CA ASP A 132 -8.82 16.40 5.33
C ASP A 132 -8.46 16.39 6.82
N GLY A 133 -7.20 16.09 7.17
CA GLY A 133 -6.78 15.87 8.55
C GLY A 133 -7.41 14.62 9.17
N VAL A 134 -7.56 14.62 10.50
CA VAL A 134 -8.23 13.51 11.20
C VAL A 134 -9.74 13.58 10.91
N SER A 135 -10.20 12.73 9.99
CA SER A 135 -11.58 12.67 9.50
C SER A 135 -12.16 11.25 9.61
N GLU A 136 -13.48 11.11 9.50
CA GLU A 136 -14.09 9.77 9.50
C GLU A 136 -13.65 8.89 8.33
N LYS A 137 -13.36 9.49 7.17
CA LYS A 137 -12.86 8.76 6.01
C LYS A 137 -11.49 8.15 6.31
N MET A 138 -10.62 8.94 6.94
CA MET A 138 -9.31 8.49 7.42
C MET A 138 -9.45 7.37 8.46
N THR A 139 -10.31 7.52 9.46
CA THR A 139 -10.45 6.50 10.52
C THR A 139 -11.08 5.20 10.02
N ARG A 140 -12.07 5.27 9.12
CA ARG A 140 -12.63 4.07 8.47
C ARG A 140 -11.59 3.33 7.63
N ALA A 141 -10.81 4.04 6.82
CA ALA A 141 -9.73 3.43 6.04
C ALA A 141 -8.64 2.82 6.94
N LEU A 142 -8.29 3.50 8.05
CA LEU A 142 -7.33 2.97 9.02
C LEU A 142 -7.87 1.71 9.69
N ARG A 143 -9.14 1.67 10.11
CA ARG A 143 -9.78 0.49 10.67
C ARG A 143 -9.66 -0.70 9.71
N MET A 144 -9.99 -0.49 8.44
CA MET A 144 -9.84 -1.54 7.42
C MET A 144 -8.39 -2.00 7.28
N ALA A 145 -7.43 -1.06 7.25
CA ALA A 145 -6.00 -1.37 7.19
C ALA A 145 -5.50 -2.20 8.38
N LEU A 146 -6.09 -2.03 9.56
CA LEU A 146 -5.76 -2.80 10.77
C LEU A 146 -6.39 -4.19 10.75
N ILE A 147 -7.61 -4.32 10.22
CA ILE A 147 -8.34 -5.60 10.17
C ILE A 147 -7.80 -6.52 9.08
N THR A 148 -7.48 -6.00 7.89
CA THR A 148 -7.12 -6.84 6.74
C THR A 148 -5.66 -7.29 6.71
N GLY A 149 -4.82 -6.82 7.64
CA GLY A 149 -3.40 -7.22 7.69
C GLY A 149 -2.68 -6.80 8.97
N PRO A 150 -3.11 -7.27 10.15
CA PRO A 150 -2.61 -6.80 11.45
C PRO A 150 -1.10 -6.94 11.65
N HIS A 151 -0.45 -7.90 10.97
CA HIS A 151 0.98 -8.22 11.15
C HIS A 151 1.89 -7.78 9.99
N GLU A 152 1.41 -6.90 9.09
CA GLU A 152 2.24 -6.39 7.98
C GLU A 152 3.35 -5.44 8.45
N ARG A 153 4.60 -5.93 8.44
CA ARG A 153 5.80 -5.22 8.95
C ARG A 153 6.04 -3.87 8.29
N PHE A 154 5.93 -3.79 6.97
CA PHE A 154 6.37 -2.59 6.22
C PHE A 154 5.49 -1.35 6.47
N ILE A 155 4.24 -1.56 6.91
CA ILE A 155 3.23 -0.52 7.13
C ILE A 155 2.83 -0.39 8.61
N ALA A 156 3.44 -1.17 9.51
CA ALA A 156 3.12 -1.17 10.94
C ALA A 156 3.30 0.22 11.58
N HIS A 157 4.43 0.87 11.34
CA HIS A 157 4.75 2.19 11.92
C HIS A 157 3.85 3.32 11.41
N VAL A 158 3.51 3.31 10.11
CA VAL A 158 2.62 4.32 9.52
C VAL A 158 1.21 4.18 10.12
N ARG A 159 0.70 2.95 10.25
CA ARG A 159 -0.60 2.69 10.88
C ARG A 159 -0.61 3.05 12.36
N PHE A 160 0.47 2.74 13.08
CA PHE A 160 0.63 3.15 14.47
C PHE A 160 0.58 4.67 14.61
N GLU A 161 1.35 5.41 13.81
CA GLU A 161 1.36 6.87 13.82
C GLU A 161 -0.03 7.46 13.51
N LEU A 162 -0.71 6.94 12.48
CA LEU A 162 -2.07 7.34 12.14
C LEU A 162 -3.06 7.05 13.28
N GLY A 163 -2.91 5.92 13.96
CA GLY A 163 -3.71 5.57 15.14
C GLY A 163 -3.50 6.55 16.30
N LEU A 164 -2.26 6.98 16.54
CA LEU A 164 -1.96 7.99 17.56
C LEU A 164 -2.55 9.36 17.21
N LEU A 165 -2.45 9.76 15.94
CA LEU A 165 -3.04 11.01 15.43
C LEU A 165 -4.56 11.02 15.61
N ALA A 166 -5.21 9.89 15.32
CA ALA A 166 -6.66 9.76 15.40
C ALA A 166 -7.19 9.43 16.80
N TRP A 167 -6.33 9.16 17.79
CA TRP A 167 -6.68 8.52 19.07
C TRP A 167 -7.95 9.06 19.74
N ASN A 168 -8.07 10.39 19.83
CA ASN A 168 -9.18 11.05 20.51
C ASN A 168 -10.52 10.91 19.75
N LYS A 169 -10.49 10.64 18.44
CA LYS A 169 -11.68 10.42 17.61
C LYS A 169 -12.02 8.94 17.40
N LEU A 170 -11.14 8.03 17.83
CA LEU A 170 -11.39 6.59 17.72
C LEU A 170 -12.35 6.11 18.81
N GLY A 171 -13.28 5.24 18.42
CA GLY A 171 -14.13 4.50 19.35
C GLY A 171 -13.35 3.43 20.12
N HIS A 172 -13.99 2.82 21.12
CA HIS A 172 -13.32 1.85 22.00
C HIS A 172 -12.74 0.65 21.21
N SER A 173 -13.51 0.09 20.28
CA SER A 173 -13.06 -1.04 19.44
C SER A 173 -11.84 -0.70 18.58
N ASP A 174 -11.80 0.49 17.98
CA ASP A 174 -10.66 0.93 17.16
C ASP A 174 -9.40 1.20 17.99
N ARG A 175 -9.58 1.72 19.21
CA ARG A 175 -8.46 1.93 20.14
C ARG A 175 -7.75 0.62 20.46
N ILE A 176 -8.50 -0.47 20.65
CA ILE A 176 -7.92 -1.82 20.85
C ILE A 176 -7.10 -2.25 19.62
N LEU A 177 -7.59 -1.98 18.40
CA LEU A 177 -6.83 -2.29 17.18
C LEU A 177 -5.53 -1.48 17.10
N VAL A 178 -5.56 -0.20 17.45
CA VAL A 178 -4.37 0.67 17.47
C VAL A 178 -3.37 0.23 18.54
N GLU A 179 -3.82 -0.23 19.71
CA GLU A 179 -2.94 -0.78 20.74
C GLU A 179 -2.23 -2.06 20.26
N ARG A 180 -2.96 -2.99 19.65
CA ARG A 180 -2.35 -4.18 19.03
C ARG A 180 -1.34 -3.80 17.94
N GLN A 181 -1.65 -2.77 17.16
CA GLN A 181 -0.73 -2.24 16.16
C GLN A 181 0.51 -1.59 16.78
N ALA A 182 0.38 -0.93 17.94
CA ALA A 182 1.50 -0.35 18.68
C ALA A 182 2.46 -1.44 19.17
N ALA A 183 1.93 -2.53 19.75
CA ALA A 183 2.73 -3.69 20.15
C ALA A 183 3.44 -4.34 18.94
N SER A 184 2.73 -4.48 17.81
CA SER A 184 3.33 -5.01 16.58
C SER A 184 4.44 -4.09 16.03
N ALA A 185 4.22 -2.77 15.99
CA ALA A 185 5.22 -1.80 15.56
C ALA A 185 6.47 -1.82 16.46
N TRP A 186 6.28 -1.98 17.78
CA TRP A 186 7.35 -2.19 18.75
C TRP A 186 8.16 -3.45 18.43
N GLY A 187 7.49 -4.58 18.21
CA GLY A 187 8.16 -5.85 17.88
C GLY A 187 9.03 -5.79 16.62
N PHE A 188 8.68 -4.96 15.64
CA PHE A 188 9.44 -4.85 14.39
C PHE A 188 10.63 -3.88 14.45
N ASP A 189 10.45 -2.74 15.12
CA ASP A 189 11.48 -1.71 15.30
C ASP A 189 11.11 -0.84 16.52
N PRO A 190 11.62 -1.22 17.71
CA PRO A 190 11.29 -0.52 18.96
C PRO A 190 11.78 0.93 18.99
N ALA A 191 12.92 1.23 18.35
CA ALA A 191 13.48 2.57 18.33
C ALA A 191 12.58 3.52 17.54
N ARG A 192 12.11 3.08 16.36
CA ARG A 192 11.16 3.85 15.56
C ARG A 192 9.80 3.99 16.23
N ALA A 193 9.29 2.92 16.86
CA ALA A 193 8.03 2.98 17.59
C ALA A 193 8.09 3.99 18.76
N LEU A 194 9.18 3.98 19.53
CA LEU A 194 9.39 4.94 20.61
C LEU A 194 9.48 6.37 20.09
N THR A 195 10.20 6.59 18.99
CA THR A 195 10.33 7.91 18.34
C THR A 195 8.96 8.46 17.95
N ILE A 196 8.12 7.63 17.31
CA ILE A 196 6.75 8.00 16.93
C ILE A 196 5.92 8.33 18.19
N ALA A 197 5.97 7.48 19.22
CA ALA A 197 5.20 7.70 20.44
C ALA A 197 5.61 8.99 21.18
N ARG A 198 6.92 9.27 21.28
CA ARG A 198 7.47 10.50 21.86
C ARG A 198 7.03 11.73 21.06
N ALA A 199 7.21 11.71 19.75
CA ALA A 199 6.82 12.82 18.86
C ALA A 199 5.33 13.18 18.93
N ARG A 200 4.48 12.24 19.36
CA ARG A 200 3.03 12.45 19.52
C ARG A 200 2.60 12.64 20.98
N GLY A 201 3.52 12.58 21.96
CA GLY A 201 3.17 12.65 23.39
C GLY A 201 2.31 11.48 23.87
N LYS A 202 2.46 10.29 23.28
CA LYS A 202 1.65 9.09 23.54
C LYS A 202 2.48 7.89 24.03
N THR A 203 3.58 8.14 24.74
CA THR A 203 4.43 7.07 25.32
C THR A 203 3.67 6.17 26.28
N ALA A 204 2.74 6.72 27.07
CA ALA A 204 1.89 5.93 27.98
C ALA A 204 1.00 4.92 27.24
N LEU A 205 0.54 5.26 26.03
CA LEU A 205 -0.24 4.33 25.19
C LEU A 205 0.65 3.19 24.71
N LEU A 206 1.84 3.50 24.21
CA LEU A 206 2.79 2.47 23.79
C LEU A 206 3.14 1.56 24.97
N ARG A 207 3.39 2.11 26.15
CA ARG A 207 3.62 1.32 27.38
C ARG A 207 2.45 0.39 27.67
N ARG A 208 1.21 0.91 27.66
CA ARG A 208 -0.01 0.12 27.90
C ARG A 208 -0.15 -1.03 26.90
N ALA A 209 0.12 -0.78 25.63
CA ALA A 209 0.08 -1.80 24.59
C ALA A 209 1.07 -2.96 24.83
N LEU A 210 2.11 -2.76 25.64
CA LEU A 210 3.11 -3.77 25.98
C LEU A 210 2.83 -4.47 27.32
N GLU A 211 1.78 -4.11 28.06
CA GLU A 211 1.49 -4.67 29.39
C GLU A 211 1.25 -6.19 29.37
N SER A 212 0.72 -6.72 28.27
CA SER A 212 0.53 -8.16 28.09
C SER A 212 1.84 -8.93 27.84
N ASN A 213 2.97 -8.25 27.65
CA ASN A 213 4.28 -8.86 27.46
C ASN A 213 5.33 -8.24 28.41
N PRO A 214 5.52 -8.83 29.62
CA PRO A 214 6.43 -8.29 30.64
C PRO A 214 7.88 -8.12 30.17
N GLU A 215 8.35 -8.93 29.24
CA GLU A 215 9.70 -8.80 28.68
C GLU A 215 9.82 -7.53 27.83
N GLN A 216 8.88 -7.31 26.92
CA GLN A 216 8.85 -6.11 26.08
C GLN A 216 8.61 -4.85 26.92
N LEU A 217 7.77 -4.93 27.95
CA LEU A 217 7.54 -3.82 28.89
C LEU A 217 8.82 -3.44 29.64
N ARG A 218 9.55 -4.42 30.19
CA ARG A 218 10.84 -4.17 30.85
C ARG A 218 11.86 -3.55 29.89
N PHE A 219 11.87 -4.01 28.63
CA PHE A 219 12.74 -3.44 27.60
C PHE A 219 12.37 -1.99 27.27
N PHE A 220 11.07 -1.67 27.19
CA PHE A 220 10.57 -0.31 27.04
C PHE A 220 11.00 0.58 28.22
N ASP A 221 10.80 0.12 29.45
CA ASP A 221 11.13 0.89 30.66
C ASP A 221 12.64 1.16 30.77
N ARG A 222 13.51 0.24 30.33
CA ARG A 222 14.96 0.49 30.23
C ARG A 222 15.28 1.59 29.23
N ARG A 223 14.73 1.52 28.01
CA ARG A 223 14.94 2.53 26.97
C ARG A 223 14.43 3.93 27.32
N MET A 224 13.40 4.02 28.16
CA MET A 224 12.91 5.30 28.67
C MET A 224 13.86 5.95 29.68
N LYS A 225 14.75 5.20 30.32
CA LYS A 225 15.76 5.73 31.27
C LYS A 225 17.06 6.16 30.57
N GLU A 226 17.36 5.58 29.41
CA GLU A 226 18.62 5.78 28.68
C GLU A 226 18.63 7.04 27.79
N GLY A 227 17.49 7.70 27.55
CA GLY A 227 17.43 8.89 26.70
C GLY A 227 16.24 9.78 26.97
#